data_AF-A0A0S3SR42-F1
#
_entry.id   AF-A0A0S3SR42-F1
#
_cell.length_a   1.000
_cell.length_b   1.000
_cell.length_c   1.000
_cell.angle_alpha   90.00
_cell.angle_beta   90.00
_cell.angle_gamma   90.00
#
_symmetry.space_group_name_H-M   'P 1'
#
loop_
_entity.id
_entity.type
_entity.pdbx_description
1 polymer ?
#
loop_
_entity_poly.entity_id
_entity_poly.type
_entity_poly.pdbx_seq_one_letter_code
_entity_poly.pdbx_strand_id
1 'polypeptide(L)'
;MFYFFSNPRSSFASNYVILLCLVYCVTGMAYIMAIYFEPAPAQLWSVLLPVVMTLIANQKKDTLFMKILVKLCYPNWALEAFIIANAERYTGVWLITRCSSLMNNGYNVGDWPICMLALVLYGIIARVVAFFCLVITQKK
;
A
#
# COMPACT_ATOMS: atom_id res chain seq x y z
N MET A 1 -15.07 29.99 -9.37
CA MET A 1 -14.48 28.70 -8.91
C MET A 1 -14.48 28.72 -7.39
N PHE A 2 -15.48 28.13 -6.74
CA PHE A 2 -15.55 28.07 -5.28
C PHE A 2 -14.59 26.99 -4.78
N TYR A 3 -13.38 27.40 -4.40
CA TYR A 3 -12.50 26.61 -3.56
C TYR A 3 -13.03 26.63 -2.13
N PHE A 4 -13.88 25.66 -1.77
CA PHE A 4 -14.02 25.27 -0.38
C PHE A 4 -12.85 24.37 -0.01
N PHE A 5 -11.74 25.00 0.41
CA PHE A 5 -10.90 24.41 1.44
C PHE A 5 -11.70 24.36 2.75
N SER A 6 -11.40 23.38 3.60
CA SER A 6 -11.90 23.21 4.99
C SER A 6 -13.07 22.23 5.19
N ASN A 7 -12.76 20.94 5.02
CA ASN A 7 -12.99 19.89 6.03
C ASN A 7 -12.12 18.69 5.63
N PRO A 8 -11.47 17.97 6.57
CA PRO A 8 -10.85 16.68 6.24
C PRO A 8 -11.95 15.77 5.68
N ARG A 9 -11.97 15.62 4.36
CA ARG A 9 -13.06 14.94 3.65
C ARG A 9 -13.02 13.45 3.85
N SER A 10 -11.95 12.85 4.36
CA SER A 10 -11.92 11.45 4.77
C SER A 10 -11.92 11.33 6.29
N SER A 11 -12.43 10.22 6.83
CA SER A 11 -12.41 9.99 8.27
C SER A 11 -10.95 9.86 8.74
N PHE A 12 -10.58 10.56 9.80
CA PHE A 12 -9.24 10.41 10.38
C PHE A 12 -8.97 8.95 10.77
N ALA A 13 -9.99 8.29 11.34
CA ALA A 13 -9.91 6.89 11.75
C ALA A 13 -9.63 5.95 10.56
N SER A 14 -10.29 6.13 9.40
CA SER A 14 -10.06 5.26 8.24
C SER A 14 -8.64 5.40 7.71
N ASN A 15 -8.12 6.63 7.57
CA ASN A 15 -6.74 6.85 7.13
C ASN A 15 -5.72 6.33 8.14
N TYR A 16 -5.99 6.49 9.44
CA TYR A 16 -5.12 6.01 10.50
C TYR A 16 -5.01 4.48 10.49
N VAL A 17 -6.14 3.77 10.32
CA VAL A 17 -6.13 2.30 10.22
C VAL A 17 -5.35 1.84 8.98
N ILE A 18 -5.53 2.50 7.82
CA ILE A 18 -4.77 2.14 6.60
C ILE A 18 -3.27 2.32 6.84
N LEU A 19 -2.89 3.44 7.47
CA LEU A 19 -1.50 3.73 7.80
C LEU A 19 -0.92 2.69 8.75
N LEU A 20 -1.67 2.25 9.77
CA LEU A 20 -1.25 1.17 10.66
C LEU A 20 -1.02 -0.14 9.90
N CYS A 21 -1.95 -0.54 9.03
CA CYS A 21 -1.80 -1.74 8.19
C CYS A 21 -0.58 -1.64 7.27
N LEU A 22 -0.35 -0.48 6.67
CA LEU A 22 0.81 -0.22 5.82
C LEU A 22 2.12 -0.32 6.60
N VAL A 23 2.22 0.35 7.75
CA VAL A 23 3.41 0.30 8.62
C VAL A 23 3.65 -1.13 9.12
N TYR A 24 2.59 -1.86 9.47
CA TYR A 24 2.67 -3.27 9.84
C TYR A 24 3.24 -4.15 8.72
N CYS A 25 2.87 -3.89 7.46
CA CYS A 25 3.41 -4.58 6.29
C CYS A 25 4.89 -4.24 6.07
N VAL A 26 5.25 -2.95 6.05
CA VAL A 26 6.62 -2.49 5.76
C VAL A 26 7.62 -2.93 6.83
N THR A 27 7.22 -2.89 8.11
CA THR A 27 8.06 -3.39 9.22
C THR A 27 8.33 -4.89 9.11
N GLY A 28 7.36 -5.68 8.63
CA GLY A 28 7.56 -7.11 8.36
C GLY A 28 8.66 -7.37 7.33
N MET A 29 8.66 -6.61 6.23
CA MET A 29 9.71 -6.72 5.20
C MET A 29 11.07 -6.22 5.70
N ALA A 30 11.09 -5.18 6.54
CA ALA A 30 12.32 -4.65 7.12
C ALA A 30 13.04 -5.69 8.00
N TYR A 31 12.29 -6.54 8.73
CA TYR A 31 12.90 -7.63 9.50
C TYR A 31 13.68 -8.61 8.61
N ILE A 32 13.16 -8.95 7.44
CA ILE A 32 13.86 -9.82 6.48
C ILE A 32 15.21 -9.20 6.10
N MET A 33 15.21 -7.91 5.77
CA MET A 33 16.44 -7.20 5.39
C MET A 33 17.45 -7.11 6.55
N ALA A 34 16.98 -6.88 7.77
CA ALA A 34 17.83 -6.80 8.96
C ALA A 34 18.49 -8.13 9.32
N ILE A 35 17.90 -9.27 8.95
CA ILE A 35 18.48 -10.60 9.22
C ILE A 35 19.64 -10.90 8.24
N TYR A 36 19.47 -10.57 6.95
CA TYR A 36 20.46 -10.89 5.93
C TYR A 36 21.64 -9.91 5.91
N PHE A 37 21.38 -8.61 6.05
CA PHE A 37 22.38 -7.56 5.87
C PHE A 37 22.90 -7.01 7.21
N GLU A 38 24.09 -6.41 7.17
CA GLU A 38 24.60 -5.55 8.24
C GLU A 38 23.73 -4.29 8.42
N PRO A 39 23.76 -3.60 9.58
CA PRO A 39 22.83 -2.51 9.89
C PRO A 39 22.88 -1.35 8.89
N ALA A 40 24.07 -0.97 8.41
CA ALA A 40 24.21 0.12 7.44
C ALA A 40 23.58 -0.21 6.06
N PRO A 41 23.93 -1.32 5.39
CA PRO A 41 23.27 -1.69 4.12
C PRO A 41 21.78 -2.03 4.30
N ALA A 42 21.38 -2.61 5.44
CA ALA A 42 19.96 -2.91 5.71
C ALA A 42 19.09 -1.66 5.72
N GLN A 43 19.57 -0.55 6.29
CA GLN A 43 18.85 0.73 6.31
C GLN A 43 18.66 1.29 4.89
N LEU A 44 19.70 1.26 4.06
CA LEU A 44 19.64 1.73 2.67
C LEU A 44 18.63 0.91 1.85
N TRP A 45 18.66 -0.42 1.98
CA TRP A 45 17.70 -1.31 1.31
C TRP A 45 16.26 -1.10 1.79
N SER A 46 16.08 -0.81 3.08
CA SER A 46 14.76 -0.56 3.68
C SER A 46 14.12 0.74 3.17
N VAL A 47 14.92 1.71 2.72
CA VAL A 47 14.42 2.94 2.07
C VAL A 47 14.23 2.72 0.57
N LEU A 48 15.17 2.04 -0.09
CA LEU A 48 15.16 1.85 -1.54
C LEU A 48 13.99 0.98 -2.00
N LEU A 49 13.72 -0.13 -1.31
CA LEU A 49 12.67 -1.07 -1.72
C LEU A 49 11.28 -0.42 -1.78
N PRO A 50 10.81 0.31 -0.74
CA PRO A 50 9.55 1.04 -0.82
C PRO A 50 9.48 2.06 -1.96
N VAL A 51 10.57 2.78 -2.21
CA VAL A 51 10.63 3.78 -3.30
C VAL A 51 10.50 3.10 -4.66
N VAL A 52 11.24 2.01 -4.89
CA VAL A 52 11.14 1.27 -6.15
C VAL A 52 9.74 0.66 -6.32
N MET A 53 9.17 0.07 -5.26
CA MET A 53 7.83 -0.51 -5.32
C MET A 53 6.73 0.53 -5.58
N THR A 54 6.86 1.75 -5.05
CA THR A 54 5.90 2.84 -5.34
C THR A 54 6.03 3.36 -6.77
N LEU A 55 7.26 3.47 -7.29
CA LEU A 55 7.48 3.82 -8.70
C LEU A 55 6.87 2.79 -9.64
N ILE A 56 7.02 1.50 -9.32
CA ILE A 56 6.42 0.43 -10.11
C ILE A 56 4.89 0.48 -10.01
N ALA A 57 4.32 0.68 -8.82
CA ALA A 57 2.88 0.81 -8.63
C ALA A 57 2.25 1.98 -9.44
N ASN A 58 3.02 3.02 -9.72
CA ASN A 58 2.59 4.17 -10.53
C ASN A 58 2.79 4.00 -12.05
N GLN A 59 3.39 2.89 -12.52
CA GLN A 59 3.56 2.65 -13.95
C GLN A 59 2.23 2.34 -14.66
N LYS A 60 2.18 2.66 -15.96
CA LYS A 60 1.02 2.34 -16.80
C LYS A 60 0.85 0.82 -16.96
N LYS A 61 -0.39 0.37 -16.88
CA LYS A 61 -0.80 -1.04 -16.91
C LYS A 61 -0.95 -1.55 -18.36
N ASP A 62 0.06 -1.30 -19.20
CA ASP A 62 -0.06 -1.51 -20.65
C ASP A 62 0.10 -2.98 -21.06
N THR A 63 1.03 -3.70 -20.43
CA THR A 63 1.27 -5.14 -20.69
C THR A 63 0.69 -6.03 -19.58
N LEU A 64 0.37 -7.29 -19.92
CA LEU A 64 -0.15 -8.28 -18.97
C LEU A 64 0.82 -8.52 -17.80
N PHE A 65 2.12 -8.56 -18.09
CA PHE A 65 3.17 -8.68 -17.09
C PHE A 65 3.17 -7.50 -16.11
N MET A 66 3.11 -6.25 -16.61
CA MET A 66 3.04 -5.07 -15.75
C MET A 66 1.79 -5.05 -14.88
N LYS A 67 0.64 -5.50 -15.39
CA LYS A 67 -0.59 -5.62 -14.59
C LYS A 67 -0.42 -6.54 -13.39
N ILE A 68 0.21 -7.70 -13.58
CA ILE A 68 0.46 -8.66 -12.49
C ILE A 68 1.43 -8.06 -11.48
N LEU A 69 2.52 -7.47 -11.97
CA LEU A 69 3.57 -6.92 -11.11
C LEU A 69 3.03 -5.77 -10.25
N VAL A 70 2.28 -4.84 -10.85
CA VAL A 70 1.61 -3.74 -10.14
C VAL A 70 0.60 -4.27 -9.13
N LYS A 71 -0.15 -5.33 -9.42
CA LYS A 71 -1.07 -5.96 -8.47
C LYS A 71 -0.35 -6.69 -7.32
N LEU A 72 0.88 -7.14 -7.52
CA LEU A 72 1.67 -7.80 -6.47
C LEU A 72 2.32 -6.79 -5.51
N CYS A 73 2.56 -5.55 -5.97
CA CYS A 73 3.15 -4.48 -5.17
C CYS A 73 2.19 -4.01 -4.05
N TYR A 74 2.64 -4.12 -2.78
CA TYR A 74 1.88 -3.63 -1.62
C TYR A 74 1.49 -2.14 -1.68
N PRO A 75 2.27 -1.20 -2.31
CA PRO A 75 1.85 0.19 -2.40
C PRO A 75 0.62 0.41 -3.27
N ASN A 76 0.33 -0.46 -4.22
CA ASN A 76 -0.86 -0.36 -5.06
C ASN A 76 -2.13 -0.57 -4.21
N TRP A 77 -2.17 -1.63 -3.40
CA TRP A 77 -3.27 -1.89 -2.46
C TRP A 77 -3.43 -0.78 -1.43
N ALA A 78 -2.32 -0.23 -0.92
CA ALA A 78 -2.36 0.89 0.01
C ALA A 78 -2.89 2.17 -0.64
N LEU A 79 -2.43 2.49 -1.85
CA LEU A 79 -2.89 3.64 -2.61
C LEU A 79 -4.39 3.53 -2.94
N GLU A 80 -4.83 2.36 -3.38
CA GLU A 80 -6.25 2.08 -3.62
C GLU A 80 -7.09 2.27 -2.35
N ALA A 81 -6.65 1.71 -1.21
CA ALA A 81 -7.34 1.91 0.07
C ALA A 81 -7.43 3.39 0.48
N PHE A 82 -6.35 4.16 0.33
CA PHE A 82 -6.35 5.60 0.62
C PHE A 82 -7.27 6.36 -0.33
N ILE A 83 -7.24 6.07 -1.63
CA ILE A 83 -8.10 6.73 -2.61
C ILE A 83 -9.57 6.42 -2.32
N ILE A 84 -9.92 5.16 -2.03
CA ILE A 84 -11.30 4.77 -1.71
C ILE A 84 -11.79 5.45 -0.42
N ALA A 85 -10.97 5.47 0.63
CA ALA A 85 -11.31 6.14 1.89
C ALA A 85 -11.53 7.65 1.73
N ASN A 86 -10.84 8.28 0.78
CA ASN A 86 -11.09 9.67 0.42
C ASN A 86 -12.30 9.81 -0.51
N ALA A 87 -12.50 8.86 -1.42
CA ALA A 87 -13.58 8.85 -2.41
C ALA A 87 -14.96 8.76 -1.76
N GLU A 88 -15.12 7.97 -0.68
CA GLU A 88 -16.40 7.67 -0.03
C GLU A 88 -17.26 8.90 0.28
N ARG A 89 -16.63 9.98 0.73
CA ARG A 89 -17.30 11.20 1.18
C ARG A 89 -17.47 12.27 0.09
N TYR A 90 -17.15 11.99 -1.18
CA TYR A 90 -17.51 12.89 -2.28
C TYR A 90 -18.98 12.72 -2.67
N THR A 91 -19.75 13.80 -2.52
CA THR A 91 -21.18 13.87 -2.87
C THR A 91 -21.47 15.05 -3.81
N GLY A 92 -22.67 15.09 -4.39
CA GLY A 92 -23.11 16.16 -5.28
C GLY A 92 -22.41 16.14 -6.65
N VAL A 93 -22.04 17.32 -7.16
CA VAL A 93 -21.41 17.47 -8.50
C VAL A 93 -20.12 16.64 -8.63
N TRP A 94 -19.41 16.43 -7.51
CA TRP A 94 -18.18 15.67 -7.47
C TRP A 94 -18.36 14.16 -7.55
N LEU A 95 -19.60 13.65 -7.47
CA LEU A 95 -19.89 12.21 -7.59
C LEU A 95 -19.56 11.69 -9.00
N ILE A 96 -19.89 12.46 -10.04
CA ILE A 96 -19.61 12.10 -11.44
C ILE A 96 -18.11 12.07 -11.68
N THR A 97 -17.38 13.10 -11.20
CA THR A 97 -15.92 13.18 -11.30
C THR A 97 -15.23 12.06 -10.53
N ARG A 98 -15.72 11.73 -9.32
CA ARG A 98 -15.25 10.59 -8.52
C ARG A 98 -15.43 9.28 -9.30
N CYS A 99 -16.66 8.99 -9.77
CA CYS A 99 -16.95 7.74 -10.47
C CYS A 99 -16.12 7.62 -11.76
N SER A 100 -15.95 8.72 -12.51
CA SER A 100 -15.07 8.75 -13.68
C SER A 100 -13.60 8.46 -13.33
N SER A 101 -13.09 9.07 -12.26
CA SER A 101 -11.71 8.85 -11.79
C SER A 101 -11.47 7.43 -11.26
N LEU A 102 -12.41 6.88 -10.49
CA LEU A 102 -12.35 5.50 -10.00
C LEU A 102 -12.42 4.50 -11.15
N MET A 103 -13.33 4.72 -12.11
CA MET A 103 -13.48 3.86 -13.28
C MET A 103 -12.23 3.86 -14.16
N ASN A 104 -11.58 5.02 -14.35
CA ASN A 104 -10.34 5.12 -15.13
C ASN A 104 -9.16 4.37 -14.46
N ASN A 105 -9.13 4.33 -13.13
CA ASN A 105 -8.12 3.57 -12.38
C ASN A 105 -8.51 2.10 -12.16
N GLY A 106 -9.77 1.74 -12.41
CA GLY A 106 -10.34 0.40 -12.19
C GLY A 106 -10.61 0.08 -10.72
N TYR A 107 -10.80 1.09 -9.87
CA TYR A 107 -11.03 0.92 -8.43
C TYR A 107 -12.52 0.87 -8.11
N ASN A 108 -12.89 -0.06 -7.23
CA ASN A 108 -14.25 -0.17 -6.71
C ASN A 108 -14.31 0.27 -5.25
N VAL A 109 -15.33 1.03 -4.89
CA VAL A 109 -15.54 1.53 -3.52
C VAL A 109 -15.74 0.39 -2.53
N GLY A 110 -16.35 -0.72 -2.99
CA GLY A 110 -16.59 -1.91 -2.17
C GLY A 110 -15.32 -2.70 -1.78
N ASP A 111 -14.19 -2.42 -2.43
CA ASP A 111 -12.97 -3.21 -2.25
C ASP A 111 -12.08 -2.71 -1.09
N TRP A 112 -12.51 -1.66 -0.37
CA TRP A 112 -11.82 -1.13 0.79
C TRP A 112 -11.42 -2.19 1.85
N PRO A 113 -12.33 -3.08 2.33
CA PRO A 113 -11.95 -4.13 3.27
C PRO A 113 -11.00 -5.17 2.67
N ILE A 114 -11.08 -5.43 1.36
CA ILE A 114 -10.21 -6.37 0.65
C ILE A 114 -8.78 -5.82 0.60
N CYS A 115 -8.62 -4.53 0.31
CA CYS A 115 -7.31 -3.87 0.31
C CYS A 115 -6.65 -3.90 1.69
N MET A 116 -7.44 -3.66 2.75
CA MET A 116 -6.97 -3.75 4.13
C MET A 116 -6.53 -5.17 4.49
N LEU A 117 -7.36 -6.15 4.17
CA LEU A 117 -7.05 -7.56 4.41
C LEU A 117 -5.80 -8.01 3.65
N ALA A 118 -5.64 -7.57 2.40
CA ALA A 118 -4.44 -7.83 1.62
C ALA A 118 -3.17 -7.27 2.32
N LEU A 119 -3.18 -6.01 2.77
CA LEU A 119 -2.04 -5.40 3.47
C LEU A 119 -1.66 -6.17 4.75
N VAL A 120 -2.66 -6.60 5.52
CA VAL A 120 -2.43 -7.40 6.73
C VAL A 120 -1.84 -8.77 6.37
N LEU A 121 -2.37 -9.44 5.35
CA LEU A 121 -1.84 -10.72 4.88
C LEU A 121 -0.38 -10.60 4.41
N TYR A 122 -0.04 -9.56 3.63
CA TYR A 122 1.35 -9.29 3.26
C TYR A 122 2.25 -9.13 4.48
N GLY A 123 1.79 -8.41 5.51
CA GLY A 123 2.54 -8.25 6.76
C GLY A 123 2.69 -9.53 7.58
N ILE A 124 1.71 -10.44 7.55
CA ILE A 124 1.80 -11.76 8.19
C ILE A 124 2.79 -12.64 7.43
N ILE A 125 2.65 -12.72 6.11
CA ILE A 125 3.54 -13.52 5.24
C ILE A 125 4.98 -13.04 5.40
N ALA A 126 5.23 -11.73 5.39
CA ALA A 126 6.57 -11.18 5.59
C ALA A 126 7.19 -11.58 6.94
N ARG A 127 6.40 -11.64 8.02
CA ARG A 127 6.88 -12.10 9.33
C ARG A 127 7.14 -13.60 9.38
N VAL A 128 6.29 -14.40 8.75
CA VAL A 128 6.50 -15.85 8.62
C VAL A 128 7.80 -16.12 7.86
N VAL A 129 8.01 -15.41 6.74
CA VAL A 129 9.27 -15.48 5.98
C VAL A 129 10.44 -15.02 6.85
N ALA A 130 10.34 -13.90 7.56
CA ALA A 130 11.40 -13.43 8.45
C ALA A 130 11.76 -14.46 9.54
N PHE A 131 10.76 -15.14 10.11
CA PHE A 131 10.99 -16.20 11.09
C PHE A 131 11.75 -17.38 10.46
N PHE A 132 11.36 -17.84 9.28
CA PHE A 132 12.09 -18.88 8.57
C PHE A 132 13.52 -18.45 8.21
N CYS A 133 13.71 -17.21 7.76
CA CYS A 133 15.03 -16.65 7.48
C CYS A 133 15.92 -16.67 8.74
N LEU A 134 15.37 -16.30 9.91
CA LEU A 134 16.08 -16.36 11.19
C LEU A 134 16.47 -17.80 11.54
N VAL A 135 15.51 -18.73 11.44
CA VAL A 135 15.74 -20.15 11.76
C VAL A 135 16.77 -20.80 10.85
N ILE A 136 16.82 -20.45 9.56
CA ILE A 136 17.81 -20.99 8.61
C ILE A 136 19.18 -20.35 8.82
N THR A 137 19.19 -19.04 9.09
CA THR A 137 20.44 -18.27 9.08
C THR A 137 21.30 -18.54 10.31
N GLN A 138 20.74 -19.03 11.44
CA GLN A 138 21.42 -19.40 12.71
C GLN A 138 22.77 -18.68 12.90
N LYS A 139 22.79 -17.34 12.73
CA LYS A 139 24.00 -16.56 12.92
C LYS A 139 24.26 -16.58 14.42
N LYS A 140 25.29 -17.33 14.82
CA LYS A 140 25.88 -17.22 16.16
C LYS A 140 26.45 -15.83 16.37
#